data_AF-A0A150NEB0-F1
#
_entry.id   AF-A0A150NEB0-F1
#
_cell.length_a   1.000
_cell.length_b   1.000
_cell.length_c   1.000
_cell.angle_alpha   90.00
_cell.angle_beta   90.00
_cell.angle_gamma   90.00
#
_symmetry.space_group_name_H-M   'P 1'
#
loop_
_entity.id
_entity.type
_entity.pdbx_description
1 polymer ?
#
loop_
_entity_poly.entity_id
_entity_poly.type
_entity_poly.pdbx_seq_one_letter_code
_entity_poly.pdbx_strand_id
1 'polypeptide(L)'
;MGIDPGSFSIAKAVRMSTSIPYFFEPVRLHGRDGTSLIVDGGVLSNFPLFLFDEEKETKKRPVLGVQLSAKPGQRPKRRIANALDLYEALFEAMKEAHDARYISRRHEKNIIFLPVENVLATDFSIDLEARRRLIDYGRERARQFLRRWAF
;
A
#
# COMPACT_ATOMS: atom_id res chain seq x y z
N MET A 1 7.05 20.02 12.25
CA MET A 1 6.85 18.95 13.27
C MET A 1 7.81 19.06 14.44
N GLY A 2 9.13 19.15 14.22
CA GLY A 2 10.10 19.41 15.31
C GLY A 2 10.24 18.28 16.33
N ILE A 3 9.84 17.06 15.96
CA ILE A 3 9.96 15.84 16.75
C ILE A 3 11.26 15.15 16.34
N ASP A 4 12.07 14.73 17.31
CA ASP A 4 13.27 13.95 17.05
C ASP A 4 12.89 12.55 16.51
N PRO A 5 13.37 12.16 15.32
CA PRO A 5 13.08 10.85 14.75
C PRO A 5 13.55 9.67 15.63
N GLY A 6 14.64 9.85 16.39
CA GLY A 6 15.22 8.79 17.22
C GLY A 6 14.40 8.43 18.46
N SER A 7 13.57 9.37 18.93
CA SER A 7 12.71 9.19 20.11
C SER A 7 11.24 8.96 19.77
N PHE A 8 10.88 8.95 18.48
CA PHE A 8 9.49 8.74 18.07
C PHE A 8 9.09 7.27 18.19
N SER A 9 7.95 7.02 18.83
CA SER A 9 7.43 5.66 19.00
C SER A 9 7.09 5.01 17.65
N ILE A 10 7.73 3.87 17.38
CA ILE A 10 7.43 3.04 16.21
C ILE A 10 5.95 2.62 16.22
N ALA A 11 5.41 2.24 17.38
CA ALA A 11 4.01 1.85 17.50
C ALA A 11 3.06 3.01 17.13
N LYS A 12 3.41 4.24 17.50
CA LYS A 12 2.64 5.44 17.11
C LYS A 12 2.74 5.72 15.61
N ALA A 13 3.92 5.58 15.02
CA ALA A 13 4.12 5.70 13.58
C ALA A 13 3.30 4.67 12.79
N VAL A 14 3.29 3.41 13.23
CA VAL A 14 2.49 2.34 12.63
C VAL A 14 1.01 2.66 12.76
N ARG A 15 0.51 3.07 13.94
CA ARG A 15 -0.89 3.48 14.11
C ARG A 15 -1.29 4.61 13.17
N MET A 16 -0.44 5.61 13.02
CA MET A 16 -0.65 6.72 12.08
C MET A 16 -0.74 6.21 10.63
N SER A 17 0.11 5.24 10.26
CA SER A 17 0.14 4.65 8.93
C SER A 17 -1.04 3.73 8.61
N THR A 18 -1.80 3.26 9.62
CA THR A 18 -2.97 2.37 9.45
C THR A 18 -4.30 3.08 9.76
N SER A 19 -4.32 4.41 9.86
CA SER A 19 -5.50 5.20 10.26
C SER A 19 -6.47 5.43 9.10
N ILE A 20 -6.99 4.33 8.54
CA ILE A 20 -7.85 4.34 7.35
C ILE A 20 -9.05 5.26 7.61
N PRO A 21 -9.27 6.31 6.78
CA PRO A 21 -10.42 7.20 6.95
C PRO A 21 -11.72 6.42 6.99
N TYR A 22 -12.66 6.85 7.84
CA TYR A 22 -13.96 6.21 8.11
C TYR A 22 -13.91 4.92 8.96
N PHE A 23 -12.76 4.27 9.11
CA PHE A 23 -12.59 3.10 10.00
C PHE A 23 -11.87 3.43 11.30
N PHE A 24 -10.93 4.37 11.28
CA PHE A 24 -10.14 4.77 12.44
C PHE A 24 -10.15 6.29 12.63
N GLU A 25 -10.13 6.75 13.88
CA GLU A 25 -9.98 8.17 14.20
C GLU A 25 -8.58 8.66 13.79
N PRO A 26 -8.46 9.79 13.07
CA PRO A 26 -7.18 10.38 12.72
C PRO A 26 -6.33 10.68 13.96
N VAL A 27 -5.02 10.48 13.85
CA VAL A 27 -4.09 10.71 14.96
C VAL A 27 -3.75 12.20 15.03
N ARG A 28 -4.07 12.84 16.16
CA ARG A 28 -3.58 14.19 16.47
C ARG A 28 -2.10 14.14 16.85
N LEU A 29 -1.26 14.79 16.05
CA LEU A 29 0.15 14.96 16.33
C LEU A 29 0.43 16.43 16.66
N HIS A 30 0.86 16.68 17.89
CA HIS A 30 1.27 18.02 18.34
C HIS A 30 2.74 18.22 17.99
N GLY A 31 3.03 19.19 17.14
CA GLY A 31 4.38 19.63 16.81
C GLY A 31 4.64 21.05 17.29
N ARG A 32 5.84 21.57 17.03
CA ARG A 32 6.18 22.97 17.32
C ARG A 32 5.27 23.99 16.62
N ASP A 33 4.77 23.61 15.45
CA ASP A 33 4.03 24.51 14.54
C ASP A 33 2.51 24.38 14.70
N GLY A 34 2.04 23.61 15.70
CA GLY A 34 0.62 23.36 15.97
C GLY A 34 0.22 21.88 15.93
N THR A 35 -1.08 21.61 15.84
CA THR A 35 -1.64 20.25 15.81
C THR A 35 -1.93 19.83 14.37
N SER A 36 -1.31 18.73 13.94
CA SER A 36 -1.60 18.08 12.65
C SER A 36 -2.50 16.86 12.86
N LEU A 37 -3.44 16.65 11.94
CA LEU A 37 -4.24 15.43 11.88
C LEU A 37 -3.61 14.47 10.87
N ILE A 38 -3.28 13.27 11.32
CA ILE A 38 -2.61 12.26 10.51
C ILE A 38 -3.59 11.13 10.21
N VAL A 39 -3.72 10.83 8.92
CA VAL A 39 -4.55 9.76 8.35
C VAL A 39 -3.66 8.73 7.65
N ASP A 40 -4.23 7.58 7.30
CA ASP A 40 -3.55 6.49 6.60
C ASP A 40 -2.75 6.97 5.37
N GLY A 41 -1.49 6.54 5.29
CA GLY A 41 -0.60 6.88 4.19
C GLY A 41 -1.05 6.32 2.85
N GLY A 42 -1.84 5.25 2.85
CA GLY A 42 -2.42 4.64 1.66
C GLY A 42 -3.47 5.50 0.96
N VAL A 43 -3.96 6.57 1.60
CA VAL A 43 -4.80 7.60 0.96
C VAL A 43 -3.97 8.48 0.02
N LEU A 44 -2.68 8.65 0.32
CA LEU A 44 -1.81 9.60 -0.37
C LEU A 44 -0.65 8.95 -1.12
N SER A 45 -0.16 7.77 -0.74
CA SER A 45 0.92 7.06 -1.44
C SER A 45 1.02 5.61 -0.96
N ASN A 46 0.51 4.66 -1.76
CA ASN A 46 0.52 3.25 -1.37
C ASN A 46 1.79 2.49 -1.80
N PHE A 47 2.63 3.11 -2.65
CA PHE A 47 3.77 2.42 -3.21
C PHE A 47 4.96 3.34 -3.54
N PRO A 48 5.68 3.83 -2.51
CA PRO A 48 6.74 4.82 -2.69
C PRO A 48 8.07 4.19 -3.14
N LEU A 49 8.06 3.38 -4.20
CA LEU A 49 9.29 2.89 -4.83
C LEU A 49 10.21 4.03 -5.27
N PHE A 50 9.61 5.17 -5.65
CA PHE A 50 10.33 6.38 -6.04
C PHE A 50 11.20 6.98 -4.93
N LEU A 51 10.88 6.74 -3.64
CA LEU A 51 11.72 7.21 -2.53
C LEU A 51 13.07 6.49 -2.49
N PHE A 52 13.16 5.32 -3.14
CA PHE A 52 14.36 4.49 -3.20
C PHE A 52 14.98 4.46 -4.60
N ASP A 53 14.50 5.31 -5.51
CA ASP A 53 15.07 5.49 -6.85
C ASP A 53 16.02 6.71 -6.84
N GLU A 54 17.23 6.52 -6.32
CA GLU A 54 18.28 7.51 -6.51
C GLU A 54 18.74 7.47 -7.98
N GLU A 55 18.67 8.60 -8.69
CA GLU A 55 19.13 8.76 -10.09
C GLU A 55 20.63 8.47 -10.31
N LYS A 56 21.38 8.10 -9.25
CA LYS A 56 22.82 7.87 -9.34
C LYS A 56 23.13 6.51 -9.97
N GLU A 57 24.07 6.56 -10.92
CA GLU A 57 24.56 5.40 -11.66
C GLU A 57 25.05 4.29 -10.70
N THR A 58 24.53 3.08 -10.93
CA THR A 58 24.71 1.84 -10.15
C THR A 58 23.98 1.78 -8.79
N LYS A 59 22.77 1.21 -8.81
CA LYS A 59 22.06 0.83 -7.58
C LYS A 59 22.85 -0.28 -6.86
N LYS A 60 23.45 0.04 -5.71
CA LYS A 60 24.15 -0.95 -4.85
C LYS A 60 23.24 -2.05 -4.31
N ARG A 61 21.92 -1.81 -4.25
CA ARG A 61 20.92 -2.75 -3.74
C ARG A 61 19.67 -2.74 -4.61
N PRO A 62 19.16 -3.92 -5.02
CA PRO A 62 17.85 -4.00 -5.65
C PRO A 62 16.76 -3.56 -4.68
N VAL A 63 15.76 -2.86 -5.21
CA VAL A 63 14.53 -2.54 -4.48
C VAL A 63 13.43 -3.42 -5.02
N LEU A 64 12.82 -4.22 -4.16
CA LEU A 64 11.67 -5.06 -4.48
C LEU A 64 10.40 -4.43 -3.94
N GLY A 65 9.39 -4.31 -4.79
CA GLY A 65 8.08 -3.84 -4.40
C GLY A 65 7.07 -4.98 -4.36
N VAL A 66 6.16 -4.96 -3.40
CA VAL A 66 5.03 -5.90 -3.32
C VAL A 66 3.73 -5.11 -3.36
N GLN A 67 2.90 -5.37 -4.37
CA GLN A 67 1.64 -4.68 -4.57
C GLN A 67 0.49 -5.69 -4.55
N LEU A 68 -0.51 -5.44 -3.68
CA LEU A 68 -1.67 -6.31 -3.46
C LEU A 68 -2.81 -6.09 -4.46
N SER A 69 -2.54 -5.33 -5.51
CA SER A 69 -3.51 -4.99 -6.54
C SER A 69 -3.09 -5.52 -7.91
N ALA A 70 -4.07 -5.75 -8.77
CA ALA A 70 -3.81 -6.06 -10.18
C ALA A 70 -3.06 -4.92 -10.87
N LYS A 71 -2.36 -5.26 -11.97
CA LYS A 71 -1.67 -4.29 -12.81
C LYS A 71 -2.64 -3.21 -13.32
N PRO A 72 -2.18 -1.96 -13.49
CA PRO A 72 -2.98 -0.92 -14.14
C PRO A 72 -3.53 -1.43 -15.49
N GLY A 73 -4.84 -1.27 -15.72
CA GLY A 73 -5.51 -1.65 -16.97
C GLY A 73 -6.07 -3.09 -17.06
N GLN A 74 -5.88 -3.94 -16.04
CA GLN A 74 -6.44 -5.31 -16.00
C GLN A 74 -7.56 -5.49 -14.98
N ARG A 75 -8.15 -4.42 -14.44
CA ARG A 75 -9.17 -4.50 -13.38
C ARG A 75 -10.59 -4.59 -13.93
N PRO A 76 -11.44 -5.46 -13.38
CA PRO A 76 -12.85 -5.55 -13.75
C PRO A 76 -13.63 -4.31 -13.30
N LYS A 77 -14.68 -3.94 -14.06
CA LYS A 77 -15.59 -2.86 -13.67
C LYS A 77 -16.38 -3.28 -12.41
N ARG A 78 -16.28 -2.51 -11.33
CA ARG A 78 -17.09 -2.71 -10.11
C ARG A 78 -18.50 -2.13 -10.27
N ARG A 79 -19.50 -2.85 -9.76
CA ARG A 79 -20.86 -2.32 -9.58
C ARG A 79 -20.96 -1.72 -8.19
N ILE A 80 -21.51 -0.51 -8.10
CA ILE A 80 -21.76 0.18 -6.83
C ILE A 80 -23.24 -0.01 -6.52
N ALA A 81 -23.56 -0.81 -5.50
CA ALA A 81 -24.92 -1.08 -5.06
C ALA A 81 -25.23 -0.47 -3.69
N ASN A 82 -24.20 -0.18 -2.88
CA ASN A 82 -24.36 0.40 -1.54
C ASN A 82 -23.24 1.38 -1.17
N ALA A 83 -23.35 1.99 0.02
CA ALA A 83 -22.40 3.00 0.51
C ALA A 83 -20.99 2.43 0.81
N LEU A 84 -20.89 1.15 1.18
CA LEU A 84 -19.60 0.47 1.35
C LEU A 84 -18.92 0.27 -0.01
N ASP A 85 -19.66 -0.17 -1.03
CA ASP A 85 -19.14 -0.32 -2.40
C ASP A 85 -18.64 1.02 -2.95
N LEU A 86 -19.35 2.11 -2.65
CA LEU A 86 -18.95 3.46 -3.05
C LEU A 86 -17.66 3.89 -2.35
N TYR A 87 -17.55 3.65 -1.04
CA TYR A 87 -16.35 3.93 -0.28
C TYR A 87 -15.15 3.14 -0.83
N GLU A 88 -15.34 1.86 -1.13
CA GLU A 88 -14.30 1.03 -1.75
C GLU A 88 -13.85 1.58 -3.09
N ALA A 89 -14.80 1.93 -3.96
CA ALA A 89 -14.50 2.51 -5.26
C ALA A 89 -13.72 3.84 -5.14
N LEU A 90 -14.09 4.69 -4.17
CA LEU A 90 -13.39 5.95 -3.90
C LEU A 90 -11.98 5.71 -3.33
N PHE A 91 -11.85 4.81 -2.36
CA PHE A 91 -10.55 4.47 -1.78
C PHE A 91 -9.63 3.86 -2.84
N GLU A 92 -10.13 2.92 -3.64
CA GLU A 92 -9.38 2.33 -4.75
C GLU A 92 -8.98 3.38 -5.79
N ALA A 93 -9.88 4.29 -6.16
CA ALA A 93 -9.56 5.38 -7.09
C ALA A 93 -8.51 6.34 -6.53
N MET A 94 -8.55 6.69 -5.24
CA MET A 94 -7.53 7.51 -4.58
C MET A 94 -6.15 6.83 -4.61
N LYS A 95 -6.10 5.52 -4.31
CA LYS A 95 -4.89 4.71 -4.43
C LYS A 95 -4.33 4.74 -5.84
N GLU A 96 -5.18 4.54 -6.84
CA GLU A 96 -4.80 4.48 -8.24
C GLU A 96 -4.30 5.80 -8.81
N ALA A 97 -4.99 6.91 -8.53
CA ALA A 97 -4.62 8.23 -9.02
C ALA A 97 -3.18 8.60 -8.60
N HIS A 98 -2.76 8.12 -7.42
CA HIS A 98 -1.41 8.33 -6.94
C HIS A 98 -0.42 7.29 -7.50
N ASP A 99 -0.74 6.00 -7.46
CA ASP A 99 0.18 4.92 -7.88
C ASP A 99 0.45 4.95 -9.40
N ALA A 100 -0.56 5.24 -10.23
CA ALA A 100 -0.44 5.28 -11.70
C ALA A 100 0.51 6.37 -12.20
N ARG A 101 0.74 7.41 -11.39
CA ARG A 101 1.63 8.53 -11.74
C ARG A 101 3.12 8.17 -11.59
N TYR A 102 3.46 7.09 -10.87
CA TYR A 102 4.84 6.76 -10.49
C TYR A 102 5.35 5.38 -10.94
N ILE A 103 4.49 4.44 -11.34
CA ILE A 103 4.95 3.16 -11.91
C ILE A 103 5.45 3.40 -13.35
N SER A 104 6.69 3.82 -13.50
CA SER A 104 7.37 3.77 -14.79
C SER A 104 7.61 2.30 -15.18
N ARG A 105 7.54 1.98 -16.49
CA ARG A 105 7.84 0.63 -17.03
C ARG A 105 9.19 0.06 -16.56
N ARG A 106 10.09 0.93 -16.10
CA ARG A 106 11.41 0.60 -15.55
C ARG A 106 11.35 -0.14 -14.21
N HIS A 107 10.34 0.13 -13.38
CA HIS A 107 10.19 -0.48 -12.05
C HIS A 107 9.33 -1.74 -12.03
N GLU A 108 8.49 -1.96 -13.05
CA GLU A 108 7.61 -3.13 -13.13
C GLU A 108 8.33 -4.48 -12.97
N LYS A 109 9.58 -4.57 -13.45
CA LYS A 109 10.39 -5.80 -13.38
C LYS A 109 10.76 -6.18 -11.94
N ASN A 110 10.70 -5.23 -11.01
CA ASN A 110 11.03 -5.43 -9.60
C ASN A 110 9.78 -5.46 -8.70
N ILE A 111 8.59 -5.53 -9.29
CA ILE A 111 7.31 -5.49 -8.55
C ILE A 111 6.61 -6.84 -8.63
N ILE A 112 6.30 -7.40 -7.46
CA ILE A 112 5.44 -8.57 -7.31
C ILE A 112 3.99 -8.09 -7.25
N PHE A 113 3.23 -8.32 -8.32
CA PHE A 113 1.81 -8.05 -8.36
C PHE A 113 1.02 -9.27 -7.85
N LEU A 114 0.25 -9.04 -6.79
CA LEU A 114 -0.62 -10.01 -6.12
C LEU A 114 -2.06 -9.50 -6.27
N PRO A 115 -2.77 -9.77 -7.38
CA PRO A 115 -4.18 -9.40 -7.50
C PRO A 115 -5.01 -10.23 -6.51
N VAL A 116 -5.24 -9.68 -5.32
CA VAL A 116 -6.13 -10.29 -4.34
C VAL A 116 -7.55 -9.84 -4.68
N GLU A 117 -8.36 -10.75 -5.21
CA GLU A 117 -9.77 -10.48 -5.50
C GLU A 117 -10.61 -10.66 -4.23
N ASN A 118 -11.59 -9.78 -4.05
CA ASN A 118 -12.67 -9.92 -3.05
C ASN A 118 -12.24 -9.92 -1.57
N VAL A 119 -11.08 -9.34 -1.22
CA VAL A 119 -10.69 -9.14 0.18
C VAL A 119 -10.41 -7.67 0.42
N LEU A 120 -11.18 -7.07 1.32
CA LEU A 120 -11.01 -5.68 1.71
C LEU A 120 -9.88 -5.56 2.72
N ALA A 121 -9.14 -4.45 2.66
CA ALA A 121 -8.19 -4.09 3.71
C ALA A 121 -8.88 -3.94 5.08
N THR A 122 -10.20 -3.77 5.08
CA THR A 122 -11.07 -3.56 6.24
C THR A 122 -11.99 -4.76 6.52
N ASP A 123 -11.78 -5.90 5.86
CA ASP A 123 -12.49 -7.14 6.20
C ASP A 123 -11.89 -7.74 7.49
N PHE A 124 -12.31 -7.17 8.63
CA PHE A 124 -11.93 -7.66 9.95
C PHE A 124 -12.60 -9.00 10.32
N SER A 125 -13.53 -9.48 9.50
CA SER A 125 -14.26 -10.74 9.68
C SER A 125 -13.69 -11.90 8.85
N ILE A 126 -12.54 -11.71 8.19
CA ILE A 126 -11.92 -12.75 7.38
C ILE A 126 -11.71 -14.05 8.18
N ASP A 127 -12.22 -15.16 7.63
CA ASP A 127 -12.07 -16.47 8.25
C ASP A 127 -10.60 -16.97 8.20
N LEU A 128 -10.28 -17.94 9.07
CA LEU A 128 -8.94 -18.49 9.17
C LEU A 128 -8.47 -19.19 7.89
N GLU A 129 -9.38 -19.83 7.14
CA GLU A 129 -9.05 -20.51 5.91
C GLU A 129 -8.73 -19.52 4.78
N ALA A 130 -9.52 -18.47 4.62
CA ALA A 130 -9.32 -17.36 3.72
C ALA A 130 -7.97 -16.69 4.00
N ARG A 131 -7.68 -16.42 5.27
CA ARG A 131 -6.38 -15.88 5.68
C ARG A 131 -5.23 -16.81 5.28
N ARG A 132 -5.37 -18.13 5.49
CA ARG A 132 -4.35 -19.11 5.07
C ARG A 132 -4.18 -19.12 3.56
N ARG A 133 -5.29 -19.15 2.80
CA ARG A 133 -5.29 -19.09 1.33
C ARG A 133 -4.54 -17.87 0.81
N LEU A 134 -4.76 -16.69 1.39
CA LEU A 134 -4.05 -15.45 1.01
C LEU A 134 -2.54 -15.53 1.27
N ILE A 135 -2.14 -16.06 2.43
CA ILE A 135 -0.72 -16.23 2.78
C ILE A 135 -0.05 -17.20 1.81
N ASP A 136 -0.68 -18.33 1.53
CA ASP A 136 -0.13 -19.33 0.62
C ASP A 136 -0.09 -18.83 -0.83
N TYR A 137 -1.12 -18.08 -1.26
CA TYR A 137 -1.13 -17.38 -2.55
C TYR A 137 0.05 -16.41 -2.68
N GLY A 138 0.26 -15.55 -1.67
CA GLY A 138 1.38 -14.61 -1.64
C GLY A 138 2.73 -15.32 -1.69
N ARG A 139 2.89 -16.42 -0.95
CA ARG A 139 4.11 -17.25 -0.93
C ARG A 139 4.41 -17.83 -2.31
N GLU A 140 3.42 -18.43 -2.96
CA GLU A 140 3.61 -19.07 -4.27
C GLU A 140 3.98 -18.04 -5.34
N ARG A 141 3.28 -16.91 -5.37
CA ARG A 141 3.56 -15.82 -6.33
C ARG A 141 4.93 -15.21 -6.12
N ALA A 142 5.35 -14.99 -4.87
CA ALA A 142 6.69 -14.51 -4.56
C ALA A 142 7.76 -15.51 -5.01
N ARG A 143 7.55 -16.83 -4.80
CA ARG A 143 8.47 -17.87 -5.25
C ARG A 143 8.61 -17.91 -6.77
N GLN A 144 7.50 -17.79 -7.50
CA GLN A 144 7.51 -17.73 -8.97
C GLN A 144 8.24 -16.49 -9.49
N PHE A 145 8.04 -15.34 -8.84
CA PHE A 145 8.72 -14.10 -9.19
C PHE A 145 10.23 -14.23 -8.98
N LEU A 146 10.67 -14.63 -7.78
CA LEU A 146 12.09 -14.74 -7.42
C LEU A 146 12.86 -15.74 -8.30
N ARG A 147 12.21 -16.76 -8.85
CA ARG A 147 12.82 -17.70 -9.81
C ARG A 147 13.18 -17.07 -11.16
N ARG A 148 12.44 -16.05 -11.58
CA ARG A 148 12.61 -15.37 -12.88
C ARG A 148 13.31 -14.01 -12.73
N TRP A 149 13.46 -13.55 -11.51
CA TRP A 149 14.03 -12.26 -11.20
C TRP A 149 15.55 -12.32 -11.25
N ALA A 150 16.14 -11.48 -12.10
CA ALA A 150 17.57 -11.24 -12.19
C ALA A 150 17.78 -9.71 -12.09
N PHE A 151 18.72 -9.31 -11.24
CA PHE A 151 19.07 -7.90 -10.96
C PHE A 151 20.42 -7.56 -11.58
#